data_AF-A0A0U0W933-F1
#
_entry.id   AF-A0A0U0W933-F1
#
_cell.length_a   1.000
_cell.length_b   1.000
_cell.length_c   1.000
_cell.angle_alpha   90.00
_cell.angle_beta   90.00
_cell.angle_gamma   90.00
#
_symmetry.space_group_name_H-M   'P 1'
#
loop_
_entity.id
_entity.type
_entity.pdbx_description
1 polymer ?
#
loop_
_entity_poly.entity_id
_entity_poly.type
_entity_poly.pdbx_seq_one_letter_code
_entity_poly.pdbx_strand_id
1 'polypeptide(L)'
;MRLPGVQGSIAPAVIAAGLVVAALIAATLAQWRKRRRPEPTVSPLWACGAEDLTERMQYTATSFGEPLQRVFNEVLRPDTDIEVTRAGESQYLADRITYRTAISDAIEDRLYPPVIALVLSAAALVRRAHTGSVHLYLAYGALGVLIVLVIAR
;
A
#
# COMPACT_ATOMS: atom_id res chain seq x y z
N MET A 1 19.02 43.37 -9.99
CA MET A 1 18.48 43.59 -8.63
C MET A 1 19.55 43.11 -7.65
N ARG A 2 20.20 44.00 -6.89
CA ARG A 2 21.26 43.63 -5.92
C ARG A 2 20.62 43.44 -4.55
N LEU A 3 20.79 42.27 -3.95
CA LEU A 3 20.41 42.02 -2.55
C LEU A 3 21.58 42.45 -1.64
N PRO A 4 21.32 43.12 -0.49
CA PRO A 4 22.38 43.55 0.41
C PRO A 4 22.97 42.34 1.16
N GLY A 5 24.28 42.18 1.13
CA GLY A 5 25.00 41.17 1.94
C GLY A 5 25.82 40.13 1.16
N VAL A 6 25.71 40.08 -0.18
CA VAL A 6 26.52 39.17 -1.01
C VAL A 6 27.15 39.98 -2.16
N GLN A 7 28.48 39.94 -2.31
CA GLN A 7 29.22 40.63 -3.39
C GLN A 7 29.04 39.95 -4.77
N GLY A 8 27.81 39.51 -5.08
CA GLY A 8 27.45 38.86 -6.34
C GLY A 8 26.43 39.70 -7.10
N SER A 9 26.83 40.28 -8.23
CA SER A 9 25.90 40.86 -9.19
C SER A 9 25.33 39.74 -10.06
N ILE A 10 24.18 39.18 -9.70
CA ILE A 10 23.45 38.26 -10.58
C ILE A 10 22.95 39.09 -11.76
N ALA A 11 23.54 38.90 -12.95
CA ALA A 11 23.06 39.47 -14.21
C ALA A 11 22.10 38.46 -14.86
N PRO A 12 20.77 38.57 -14.63
CA PRO A 12 19.84 37.50 -14.97
C PRO A 12 19.77 37.26 -16.48
N ALA A 13 20.00 38.32 -17.27
CA ALA A 13 20.08 38.24 -18.73
C ALA A 13 21.28 37.39 -19.22
N VAL A 14 22.43 37.46 -18.54
CA VAL A 14 23.62 36.67 -18.90
C VAL A 14 23.40 35.19 -18.56
N ILE A 15 22.78 34.92 -17.42
CA ILE A 15 22.41 33.55 -17.02
C ILE A 15 21.37 32.98 -17.98
N ALA A 16 20.36 33.76 -18.35
CA ALA A 16 19.34 33.36 -19.31
C ALA A 16 19.96 33.09 -20.69
N ALA A 17 20.83 33.97 -21.18
CA ALA A 17 21.56 33.75 -22.44
C ALA A 17 22.43 32.49 -22.39
N GLY A 18 23.16 32.28 -21.30
CA GLY A 18 23.96 31.08 -21.07
C GLY A 18 23.11 29.80 -21.08
N LEU A 19 21.95 29.81 -20.44
CA LEU A 19 21.00 28.68 -20.44
C LEU A 19 20.43 28.41 -21.83
N VAL A 20 20.08 29.44 -22.59
CA VAL A 20 19.60 29.28 -23.97
C VAL A 20 20.68 28.66 -24.84
N VAL A 21 21.91 29.16 -24.77
CA VAL A 21 23.05 28.60 -25.51
C VAL A 21 23.30 27.14 -25.11
N ALA A 22 23.31 26.84 -23.81
CA ALA A 22 23.49 25.48 -23.30
C ALA A 22 22.36 24.54 -23.78
N ALA A 23 21.11 25.00 -23.76
CA ALA A 23 19.97 24.23 -24.25
C ALA A 23 20.05 23.96 -25.76
N LEU A 24 20.46 24.95 -26.55
CA LEU A 24 20.67 24.80 -28.00
C LEU A 24 21.81 23.81 -28.30
N ILE A 25 22.92 23.88 -27.56
CA ILE A 25 24.02 22.93 -27.68
C ILE A 25 23.54 21.52 -27.30
N ALA A 26 22.83 21.37 -26.18
CA ALA A 26 22.29 20.08 -25.77
C ALA A 26 21.30 19.50 -26.80
N ALA A 27 20.41 20.33 -27.35
CA ALA A 27 19.45 19.92 -28.36
C ALA A 27 20.12 19.50 -29.68
N THR A 28 21.09 20.28 -30.17
CA THR A 28 21.84 19.96 -31.39
C THR A 28 22.66 18.68 -31.22
N LEU A 29 23.34 18.51 -30.09
CA LEU A 29 24.04 17.26 -29.76
C LEU A 29 23.09 16.07 -29.66
N ALA A 30 21.92 16.23 -29.02
CA ALA A 30 20.93 15.17 -28.90
C ALA A 30 20.38 14.76 -30.28
N GLN A 31 20.10 15.72 -31.16
CA GLN A 31 19.65 15.46 -32.52
C GLN A 31 20.73 14.80 -33.38
N TRP A 32 21.97 15.27 -33.29
CA TRP A 32 23.10 14.66 -33.98
C TRP A 32 23.32 13.22 -33.53
N ARG A 33 23.27 12.96 -32.22
CA ARG A 33 23.36 11.62 -31.64
C ARG A 33 22.19 10.74 -32.09
N LYS A 34 20.96 11.27 -32.15
CA LYS A 34 19.79 10.54 -32.66
C LYS A 34 19.95 10.17 -34.14
N ARG A 35 20.46 11.08 -34.98
CA ARG A 35 20.72 10.80 -36.41
C ARG A 35 21.82 9.76 -36.63
N ARG A 36 22.78 9.67 -35.72
CA ARG A 36 23.85 8.66 -35.74
C ARG A 36 23.48 7.35 -35.04
N ARG A 37 22.32 7.27 -34.38
CA ARG A 37 21.89 5.99 -33.79
C ARG A 37 21.58 5.02 -34.94
N PRO A 38 22.07 3.77 -34.85
CA PRO A 38 21.63 2.73 -35.75
C PRO A 38 20.11 2.56 -35.65
N GLU A 39 19.51 2.10 -36.73
CA GLU A 39 18.07 1.84 -36.77
C GLU A 39 17.70 0.84 -35.66
N PRO A 40 16.66 1.12 -34.85
CA PRO A 40 16.25 0.19 -33.81
C PRO A 40 15.84 -1.15 -34.43
N THR A 41 16.56 -2.22 -34.11
CA THR A 41 16.16 -3.57 -34.48
C THR A 41 15.12 -4.07 -33.49
N VAL A 42 13.97 -4.50 -34.00
CA VAL A 42 12.97 -5.22 -33.19
C VAL A 42 13.45 -6.67 -33.09
N SER A 43 13.94 -7.04 -31.90
CA SER A 43 14.29 -8.42 -31.56
C SER A 43 13.21 -9.01 -30.65
N PRO A 44 12.95 -10.32 -30.72
CA PRO A 44 12.17 -10.98 -29.69
C PRO A 44 12.77 -10.69 -28.31
N LEU A 45 11.88 -10.52 -27.34
CA LEU A 45 12.25 -10.36 -25.94
C LEU A 45 12.85 -11.67 -25.42
N TRP A 46 13.75 -11.57 -24.44
CA TRP A 46 14.30 -12.73 -23.76
C TRP A 46 13.16 -13.47 -23.02
N ALA A 47 12.79 -14.67 -23.47
CA ALA A 47 11.70 -15.46 -22.92
C ALA A 47 12.15 -16.48 -21.85
N CYS A 48 13.37 -16.34 -21.30
CA CYS A 48 13.91 -17.22 -20.25
C CYS A 48 13.94 -18.70 -20.63
N GLY A 49 14.06 -19.01 -21.92
CA GLY A 49 14.05 -20.38 -22.44
C GLY A 49 12.67 -20.91 -22.83
N ALA A 50 11.61 -20.11 -22.71
CA ALA A 50 10.31 -20.44 -23.28
C ALA A 50 10.30 -20.23 -24.81
N GLU A 51 9.51 -21.03 -25.53
CA GLU A 51 9.37 -20.93 -26.99
C GLU A 51 8.74 -19.60 -27.43
N ASP A 52 7.75 -19.11 -26.67
CA ASP A 52 7.09 -17.82 -26.91
C ASP A 52 6.61 -17.17 -25.61
N LEU A 53 6.40 -15.85 -25.64
CA LEU A 53 5.86 -15.07 -24.53
C LEU A 53 4.33 -15.00 -24.64
N THR A 54 3.65 -15.49 -23.61
CA THR A 54 2.18 -15.46 -23.55
C THR A 54 1.68 -14.35 -22.61
N GLU A 55 0.43 -13.92 -22.78
CA GLU A 55 -0.20 -12.92 -21.90
C GLU A 55 -0.20 -13.33 -20.41
N ARG A 56 -0.18 -14.64 -20.13
CA ARG A 56 -0.10 -15.18 -18.77
C ARG A 56 1.23 -14.92 -18.06
N MET A 57 2.28 -14.55 -18.80
CA MET A 57 3.61 -14.24 -18.27
C MET A 57 3.75 -12.75 -17.90
N GLN A 58 2.72 -11.93 -18.12
CA GLN A 58 2.75 -10.52 -17.74
C GLN A 58 2.67 -10.36 -16.21
N TYR A 59 3.32 -9.30 -15.71
CA TYR A 59 3.21 -8.93 -14.31
C TYR A 59 1.78 -8.48 -13.99
N THR A 60 1.18 -9.12 -12.99
CA THR A 60 -0.16 -8.81 -12.50
C THR A 60 -0.12 -7.77 -11.39
N ALA A 61 -1.27 -7.18 -11.06
CA ALA A 61 -1.42 -6.30 -9.91
C ALA A 61 -0.93 -6.97 -8.60
N THR A 62 -1.18 -8.28 -8.42
CA THR A 62 -0.66 -9.06 -7.29
C THR A 62 0.87 -9.11 -7.28
N SER A 63 1.52 -9.28 -8.44
CA SER A 63 2.98 -9.29 -8.55
C SER A 63 3.60 -7.94 -8.15
N PHE A 64 2.95 -6.83 -8.52
CA PHE A 64 3.39 -5.49 -8.11
C PHE A 64 3.14 -5.20 -6.62
N GLY A 65 2.09 -5.78 -6.03
CA GLY A 65 1.76 -5.62 -4.61
C GLY A 65 2.56 -6.51 -3.67
N GLU A 66 3.10 -7.63 -4.14
CA GLU A 66 3.83 -8.63 -3.36
C GLU A 66 4.93 -8.05 -2.45
N PRO A 67 5.79 -7.10 -2.90
CA PRO A 67 6.82 -6.53 -2.03
C PRO A 67 6.24 -5.80 -0.82
N LEU A 68 5.14 -5.07 -1.01
CA LEU A 68 4.44 -4.39 0.08
C LEU A 68 3.81 -5.40 1.03
N GLN A 69 3.19 -6.46 0.49
CA GLN A 69 2.62 -7.54 1.31
C GLN A 69 3.68 -8.23 2.17
N ARG A 70 4.89 -8.45 1.65
CA ARG A 70 6.02 -9.00 2.43
C ARG A 70 6.49 -8.06 3.53
N VAL A 71 6.63 -6.75 3.24
CA VAL A 71 7.05 -5.76 4.25
C VAL A 71 6.03 -5.67 5.38
N PHE A 72 4.73 -5.72 5.05
CA PHE A 72 3.64 -5.66 6.02
C PHE A 72 3.11 -7.05 6.43
N ASN A 73 3.90 -8.11 6.28
CA ASN A 73 3.46 -9.49 6.54
C ASN A 73 2.97 -9.69 7.99
N GLU A 74 3.57 -9.01 8.97
CA GLU A 74 3.13 -9.11 10.36
C GLU A 74 1.71 -8.56 10.59
N VAL A 75 1.30 -7.57 9.79
CA VAL A 75 0.01 -6.91 9.87
C VAL A 75 -1.01 -7.58 8.95
N LEU A 76 -0.67 -7.75 7.67
CA LEU A 76 -1.56 -8.28 6.63
C LEU A 76 -1.69 -9.80 6.66
N ARG A 77 -0.64 -10.51 7.14
CA ARG A 77 -0.57 -11.98 7.20
C ARG A 77 -1.12 -12.69 5.94
N PRO A 78 -0.64 -12.32 4.73
CA PRO A 78 -1.05 -12.98 3.49
C PRO A 78 -0.84 -14.50 3.57
N ASP A 79 -1.88 -15.27 3.24
CA ASP A 79 -1.78 -16.72 3.13
C ASP A 79 -1.37 -17.05 1.69
N THR A 80 -0.17 -17.62 1.53
CA THR A 80 0.42 -17.90 0.22
C THR A 80 0.74 -19.37 0.12
N ASP A 81 0.10 -20.03 -0.84
CA ASP A 81 0.30 -21.43 -1.17
C ASP A 81 0.93 -21.55 -2.56
N ILE A 82 1.99 -22.37 -2.65
CA ILE A 82 2.77 -22.58 -3.86
C ILE A 82 2.87 -24.07 -4.13
N GLU A 83 2.16 -24.52 -5.16
CA GLU A 83 2.19 -25.91 -5.60
C GLU A 83 3.05 -26.01 -6.87
N VAL A 84 4.11 -26.83 -6.82
CA VAL A 84 5.02 -27.04 -7.96
C VAL A 84 4.90 -28.47 -8.46
N THR A 85 4.30 -28.64 -9.63
CA THR A 85 4.30 -29.89 -10.40
C THR A 85 5.61 -29.99 -11.17
N ARG A 86 6.37 -31.07 -10.97
CA ARG A 86 7.67 -31.31 -11.63
C ARG A 86 7.51 -32.25 -12.82
N ALA A 87 8.31 -32.03 -13.86
CA ALA A 87 8.39 -32.95 -14.99
C ALA A 87 9.15 -34.22 -14.58
N GLY A 88 8.57 -35.39 -14.88
CA GLY A 88 8.91 -36.68 -14.25
C GLY A 88 10.40 -37.04 -14.12
N GLU A 89 11.26 -36.68 -15.09
CA GLU A 89 12.67 -37.09 -15.10
C GLU A 89 13.65 -36.08 -14.47
N SER A 90 13.23 -34.83 -14.18
CA SER A 90 14.13 -33.81 -13.63
C SER A 90 13.50 -33.08 -12.46
N GLN A 91 14.10 -33.26 -11.29
CA GLN A 91 13.78 -32.52 -10.07
C GLN A 91 14.01 -31.00 -10.18
N TYR A 92 14.70 -30.55 -11.24
CA TYR A 92 14.96 -29.14 -11.52
C TYR A 92 14.03 -28.55 -12.58
N LEU A 93 13.23 -29.36 -13.27
CA LEU A 93 12.31 -28.89 -14.29
C LEU A 93 10.88 -28.85 -13.74
N ALA A 94 10.37 -27.64 -13.49
CA ALA A 94 8.98 -27.45 -13.14
C ALA A 94 8.12 -27.52 -14.41
N ASP A 95 7.13 -28.41 -14.40
CA ASP A 95 6.15 -28.54 -15.48
C ASP A 95 5.02 -27.51 -15.30
N ARG A 96 4.55 -27.35 -14.05
CA ARG A 96 3.52 -26.37 -13.71
C ARG A 96 3.76 -25.79 -12.31
N ILE A 97 3.59 -24.48 -12.17
CA ILE A 97 3.60 -23.79 -10.88
C ILE A 97 2.23 -23.16 -10.69
N THR A 98 1.55 -23.52 -9.61
CA THR A 98 0.27 -22.95 -9.20
C THR A 98 0.51 -22.08 -7.97
N TYR A 99 0.23 -20.78 -8.10
CA TYR A 99 0.32 -19.81 -7.03
C TYR A 99 -1.09 -19.42 -6.57
N ARG A 100 -1.37 -19.56 -5.28
CA ARG A 100 -2.62 -19.10 -4.67
C ARG A 100 -2.30 -18.17 -3.51
N THR A 101 -2.90 -16.99 -3.53
CA THR A 101 -2.80 -16.03 -2.43
C THR A 101 -4.19 -15.70 -1.94
N ALA A 102 -4.45 -15.94 -0.67
CA ALA A 102 -5.62 -15.45 0.02
C ALA A 102 -5.21 -14.27 0.91
N ILE A 103 -5.91 -13.14 0.74
CA ILE A 103 -5.72 -11.96 1.59
C ILE A 103 -6.87 -11.98 2.59
N SER A 104 -6.59 -12.43 3.80
CA SER A 104 -7.51 -12.35 4.94
C SER A 104 -7.59 -10.91 5.42
N ASP A 105 -8.78 -10.42 5.81
CA ASP A 105 -8.91 -9.08 6.41
C ASP A 105 -8.44 -9.13 7.86
N ALA A 106 -7.20 -8.65 8.08
CA ALA A 106 -6.59 -8.61 9.41
C ALA A 106 -7.35 -7.75 10.42
N ILE A 107 -8.11 -6.73 9.97
CA ILE A 107 -8.93 -5.89 10.85
C ILE A 107 -10.13 -6.70 11.31
N GLU A 108 -10.81 -7.38 10.38
CA GLU A 108 -11.96 -8.22 10.72
C GLU A 108 -11.54 -9.33 11.68
N ASP A 109 -10.48 -10.08 11.39
CA ASP A 109 -10.06 -11.21 12.23
C ASP A 109 -9.58 -10.78 13.63
N ARG A 110 -9.01 -9.58 13.78
CA ARG A 110 -8.33 -9.17 15.02
C ARG A 110 -9.10 -8.15 15.84
N LEU A 111 -9.86 -7.26 15.20
CA LEU A 111 -10.57 -6.17 15.88
C LEU A 111 -12.04 -6.53 16.15
N TYR A 112 -12.72 -7.20 15.22
CA TYR A 112 -14.15 -7.48 15.41
C TYR A 112 -14.42 -8.45 16.57
N PRO A 113 -13.74 -9.62 16.69
CA PRO A 113 -14.01 -10.55 17.77
C PRO A 113 -13.89 -9.93 19.18
N PRO A 114 -12.80 -9.21 19.55
CA PRO A 114 -12.71 -8.62 20.89
C PRO A 114 -13.73 -7.49 21.10
N VAL A 115 -14.04 -6.69 20.08
CA VAL A 115 -15.06 -5.63 20.19
C VAL A 115 -16.43 -6.23 20.42
N ILE A 116 -16.81 -7.25 19.63
CA ILE A 116 -18.08 -7.96 19.80
C ILE A 116 -18.14 -8.60 21.19
N ALA A 117 -17.07 -9.25 21.64
CA ALA A 117 -17.01 -9.84 22.97
C ALA A 117 -17.18 -8.79 24.08
N LEU A 118 -16.54 -7.62 23.94
CA LEU A 118 -16.69 -6.51 24.88
C LEU A 118 -18.13 -6.02 24.94
N VAL A 119 -18.77 -5.78 23.78
CA VAL A 119 -20.16 -5.34 23.69
C VAL A 119 -21.11 -6.37 24.33
N LEU A 120 -20.91 -7.66 24.04
CA LEU A 120 -21.72 -8.73 24.63
C LEU A 120 -21.52 -8.83 26.15
N SER A 121 -20.30 -8.62 26.63
CA SER A 121 -20.00 -8.61 28.08
C SER A 121 -20.66 -7.43 28.79
N ALA A 122 -20.62 -6.23 28.18
CA ALA A 122 -21.31 -5.04 28.69
C ALA A 122 -22.83 -5.25 28.71
N ALA A 123 -23.39 -5.78 27.63
CA ALA A 123 -24.81 -6.12 27.56
C ALA A 123 -25.21 -7.15 28.62
N ALA A 124 -24.34 -8.11 28.93
CA ALA A 124 -24.57 -9.07 30.00
C ALA A 124 -24.55 -8.42 31.38
N LEU A 125 -23.64 -7.48 31.62
CA LEU A 125 -23.61 -6.70 32.86
C LEU A 125 -24.89 -5.87 33.04
N VAL A 126 -25.32 -5.17 31.98
CA VAL A 126 -26.56 -4.39 31.98
C VAL A 126 -27.76 -5.28 32.27
N ARG A 127 -27.89 -6.44 31.62
CA ARG A 127 -28.97 -7.39 31.94
C ARG A 127 -28.97 -7.79 33.42
N ARG A 128 -27.80 -7.99 34.03
CA ARG A 128 -27.70 -8.34 35.46
C ARG A 128 -28.07 -7.16 36.37
N ALA A 129 -27.85 -5.93 35.95
CA ALA A 129 -28.25 -4.74 36.70
C ALA A 129 -29.78 -4.52 36.67
N HIS A 130 -30.45 -4.98 35.61
CA HIS A 130 -31.90 -4.91 35.44
C HIS A 130 -32.60 -6.18 35.98
N THR A 131 -32.54 -6.38 37.31
CA THR A 131 -33.15 -7.53 38.01
C THR A 131 -34.68 -7.49 38.13
N GLY A 132 -35.34 -6.46 37.60
CA GLY A 132 -36.80 -6.29 37.71
C GLY A 132 -37.28 -5.72 39.05
N SER A 133 -36.37 -5.33 39.95
CA SER A 133 -36.73 -4.72 41.24
C SER A 133 -37.12 -3.24 41.09
N VAL A 134 -38.35 -2.90 41.47
CA VAL A 134 -38.88 -1.52 41.46
C VAL A 134 -38.03 -0.58 42.34
N HIS A 135 -37.55 -1.06 43.49
CA HIS A 135 -36.73 -0.28 44.40
C HIS A 135 -35.40 0.18 43.77
N LEU A 136 -34.81 -0.66 42.92
CA LEU A 136 -33.54 -0.39 42.24
C LEU A 136 -33.71 0.69 41.17
N TYR A 137 -34.83 0.66 40.44
CA TYR A 137 -35.19 1.70 39.49
C TYR A 137 -35.47 3.06 40.14
N LEU A 138 -36.15 3.06 41.29
CA LEU A 138 -36.38 4.29 42.08
C LEU A 138 -35.04 4.90 42.53
N ALA A 139 -34.09 4.07 42.98
CA ALA A 139 -32.75 4.53 43.34
C ALA A 139 -31.99 5.13 42.15
N TYR A 140 -32.04 4.50 40.96
CA TYR A 140 -31.46 5.07 39.75
C TYR A 140 -32.07 6.42 39.37
N GLY A 141 -33.39 6.56 39.50
CA GLY A 141 -34.08 7.83 39.25
C GLY A 141 -33.65 8.94 40.20
N ALA A 142 -33.63 8.67 41.51
CA ALA A 142 -33.17 9.63 42.51
C ALA A 142 -31.70 10.03 42.28
N LEU A 143 -30.83 9.06 41.98
CA LEU A 143 -29.43 9.32 41.64
C LEU A 143 -29.30 10.18 40.38
N GLY A 144 -30.06 9.89 39.33
CA GLY A 144 -30.07 10.67 38.09
C GLY A 144 -30.47 12.13 38.32
N VAL A 145 -31.52 12.38 39.12
CA VAL A 145 -31.92 13.74 39.51
C VAL A 145 -30.82 14.44 40.29
N LEU A 146 -30.16 13.74 41.21
CA LEU A 146 -29.07 14.30 42.01
C LEU A 146 -27.86 14.67 41.13
N ILE A 147 -27.49 13.81 40.17
CA ILE A 147 -26.44 14.08 39.18
C ILE A 147 -26.77 15.33 38.35
N VAL A 148 -27.99 15.41 37.81
CA VAL A 148 -28.44 16.58 37.03
C VAL A 148 -28.39 17.84 37.88
N LEU A 149 -28.83 17.79 39.14
CA LEU A 149 -28.78 18.93 40.05
C LEU A 149 -27.35 19.38 40.35
N VAL A 150 -26.39 18.46 40.43
CA VAL A 150 -24.96 18.78 40.63
C VAL A 150 -24.36 19.39 39.36
N ILE A 151 -24.68 18.87 38.18
CA ILE A 151 -24.18 19.38 36.90
C ILE A 151 -24.80 20.73 36.53
N ALA A 152 -26.06 20.96 36.91
CA ALA A 152 -26.82 22.18 36.61
C ALA A 152 -26.58 23.32 37.62
N ARG A 153 -25.76 23.09 38.65
CA ARG A 153 -25.23 24.13 39.54
C ARG A 153 -23.96 24.73 38.96
#